data_AF-A0A4Y2ES05-F1
#
_entry.id   AF-A0A4Y2ES05-F1
#
_cell.length_a   1.000
_cell.length_b   1.000
_cell.length_c   1.000
_cell.angle_alpha   90.00
_cell.angle_beta   90.00
_cell.angle_gamma   90.00
#
_symmetry.space_group_name_H-M   'P 1'
#
loop_
_entity.id
_entity.type
_entity.pdbx_description
1 polymer ?
#
loop_
_entity_poly.entity_id
_entity_poly.type
_entity_poly.pdbx_seq_one_letter_code
_entity_poly.pdbx_strand_id
1 'polypeptide(L)'
;MIDLTVKKNFFYQYNIQSISDLSSDHNPVIIEFDLDIIPIILNKREVTTNWQTFKNNLNSNVKYALPNISNPSEIEIHIKNLTTDILNAYHNSSRPLKSNEELYLPPHIRDLKTERNRSKKVWQRSRDPVSKNNYNIGQARFRSAITDFNQTSYSNEIEQLNIYDGSLWRRTKRLKTKRSNIP
;
A
#
# COMPACT_ATOMS: atom_id res chain seq x y z
N MET A 1 -6.90 18.24 34.00
CA MET A 1 -6.20 18.23 32.69
C MET A 1 -6.97 19.13 31.74
N ILE A 2 -6.29 19.88 30.87
CA ILE A 2 -6.93 20.79 29.91
C ILE A 2 -6.52 20.36 28.51
N ASP A 3 -7.48 20.21 27.60
CA ASP A 3 -7.20 19.90 26.20
C ASP A 3 -7.11 21.21 25.43
N LEU A 4 -5.93 21.51 24.87
CA LEU A 4 -5.64 22.76 24.15
C LEU A 4 -5.29 22.47 22.69
N THR A 5 -5.87 23.26 21.78
CA THR A 5 -5.54 23.24 20.36
C THR A 5 -5.06 24.61 19.91
N VAL A 6 -3.95 24.67 19.18
CA VAL A 6 -3.39 25.92 18.63
C VAL A 6 -3.25 25.79 17.12
N LYS A 7 -3.70 26.81 16.37
CA LYS A 7 -3.47 26.92 14.93
C LYS A 7 -2.48 28.05 14.63
N LYS A 8 -1.61 27.81 13.65
CA LYS A 8 -0.73 28.84 13.07
C LYS A 8 -0.70 28.64 11.56
N ASN A 9 -0.99 29.69 10.80
CA ASN A 9 -0.96 29.68 9.33
C ASN A 9 -1.75 28.53 8.68
N PHE A 10 -2.95 28.24 9.20
CA PHE A 10 -3.83 27.19 8.68
C PHE A 10 -5.03 27.81 7.97
N PHE A 11 -5.13 27.58 6.65
CA PHE A 11 -6.06 28.29 5.75
C PHE A 11 -7.33 27.50 5.39
N TYR A 12 -7.43 26.22 5.78
CA TYR A 12 -8.60 25.40 5.51
C TYR A 12 -9.72 25.67 6.51
N GLN A 13 -10.97 25.46 6.11
CA GLN A 13 -12.10 25.52 7.03
C GLN A 13 -11.97 24.39 8.06
N TYR A 14 -12.41 24.65 9.28
CA TYR A 14 -12.34 23.69 10.37
C TYR A 14 -13.48 23.91 11.36
N ASN A 15 -13.85 22.85 12.06
CA ASN A 15 -14.81 22.87 13.15
C ASN A 15 -14.14 22.30 14.41
N ILE A 16 -14.43 22.89 15.57
CA ILE A 16 -13.93 22.43 16.87
C ILE A 16 -15.14 22.20 17.76
N GLN A 17 -15.29 20.97 18.26
CA GLN A 17 -16.38 20.60 19.16
C GLN A 17 -15.86 19.81 20.35
N SER A 18 -16.46 20.02 21.51
CA SER A 18 -16.23 19.20 22.70
C SER A 18 -17.34 18.17 22.79
N ILE A 19 -16.98 16.89 22.99
CA ILE A 19 -17.95 15.83 23.24
C ILE A 19 -18.05 15.63 24.74
N SER A 20 -19.27 15.73 25.26
CA SER A 20 -19.59 15.33 26.63
C SER A 20 -19.65 13.80 26.72
N ASP A 21 -18.49 13.16 26.76
CA ASP A 21 -18.38 11.74 27.04
C ASP A 21 -18.19 11.54 28.55
N LEU A 22 -19.11 10.81 29.18
CA LEU A 22 -19.11 10.56 30.64
C LEU A 22 -18.07 9.51 31.07
N SER A 23 -17.22 9.06 30.16
CA SER A 23 -16.20 8.04 30.40
C SER A 23 -14.95 8.57 31.13
N SER A 24 -14.81 9.89 31.29
CA SER A 24 -13.65 10.55 31.89
C SER A 24 -14.07 11.81 32.66
N ASP A 25 -13.20 12.32 33.53
CA ASP A 25 -13.34 13.62 34.21
C ASP A 25 -13.05 14.83 33.29
N HIS A 26 -12.77 14.57 32.01
CA HIS A 26 -12.51 15.57 30.97
C HIS A 26 -13.27 15.26 29.67
N ASN A 27 -13.80 16.31 29.03
CA ASN A 27 -14.53 16.21 27.77
C ASN A 27 -13.54 16.20 26.59
N PRO A 28 -13.50 15.15 25.76
CA PRO A 28 -12.65 15.12 24.57
C PRO A 28 -12.99 16.26 23.60
N VAL A 29 -11.96 16.80 22.94
CA VAL A 29 -12.09 17.82 21.87
C VAL A 29 -11.84 17.18 20.51
N ILE A 30 -12.80 17.34 19.59
CA ILE A 30 -12.68 16.96 18.18
C ILE A 30 -12.39 18.20 17.35
N ILE A 31 -11.43 18.07 16.44
CA ILE A 31 -11.12 19.05 15.40
C ILE A 31 -11.38 18.38 14.04
N GLU A 32 -12.29 18.94 13.27
CA GLU A 32 -12.58 18.53 11.91
C GLU A 32 -11.96 19.54 10.95
N PHE A 33 -11.25 19.06 9.93
CA PHE A 33 -10.69 19.89 8.87
C PHE A 33 -11.43 19.60 7.57
N ASP A 34 -11.94 20.65 6.93
CA ASP A 34 -12.46 20.54 5.57
C ASP A 34 -11.29 20.65 4.61
N LEU A 35 -10.73 19.50 4.28
CA LEU A 35 -9.66 19.38 3.32
C LEU A 35 -10.34 19.12 1.97
N ASP A 36 -10.14 20.00 0.99
CA ASP A 36 -10.48 19.78 -0.43
C ASP A 36 -9.63 18.65 -1.06
N ILE A 37 -9.42 17.56 -0.32
CA ILE A 37 -8.79 16.35 -0.80
C ILE A 37 -9.88 15.59 -1.53
N ILE A 38 -9.85 15.67 -2.86
CA ILE A 38 -10.57 14.71 -3.69
C ILE A 38 -10.05 13.32 -3.28
N PRO A 39 -10.88 12.43 -2.70
CA PRO A 39 -10.44 11.08 -2.38
C PRO A 39 -10.10 10.39 -3.70
N ILE A 40 -8.81 10.33 -4.01
CA ILE A 40 -8.29 9.45 -5.06
C ILE A 40 -8.50 8.06 -4.52
N ILE A 41 -9.66 7.45 -4.78
CA ILE A 41 -9.94 6.01 -4.93
C ILE A 41 -11.47 5.91 -5.09
N LEU A 42 -11.98 6.14 -6.30
CA LEU A 42 -13.34 5.71 -6.66
C LEU A 42 -13.36 4.41 -7.49
N ASN A 43 -12.20 3.96 -8.00
CA ASN A 43 -12.11 2.73 -8.78
C ASN A 43 -10.74 2.07 -8.56
N LYS A 44 -10.56 1.38 -7.44
CA LYS A 44 -9.34 0.60 -7.20
C LYS A 44 -9.35 -0.65 -8.09
N ARG A 45 -8.99 -0.50 -9.36
CA ARG A 45 -8.64 -1.65 -10.20
C ARG A 45 -7.25 -2.11 -9.80
N GLU A 46 -7.09 -3.42 -9.60
CA GLU A 46 -5.77 -4.00 -9.41
C GLU A 46 -4.97 -3.79 -10.70
N VAL A 47 -3.80 -3.17 -10.56
CA VAL A 47 -2.92 -2.82 -11.67
C VAL A 47 -1.54 -3.36 -11.37
N THR A 48 -0.86 -3.79 -12.43
CA THR A 48 0.56 -4.12 -12.39
C THR A 48 1.34 -3.03 -13.13
N THR A 49 2.44 -2.59 -12.53
CA THR A 49 3.28 -1.52 -13.05
C THR A 49 4.66 -2.08 -13.39
N ASN A 50 5.12 -1.88 -14.62
CA ASN A 50 6.50 -2.14 -14.97
C ASN A 50 7.36 -0.97 -14.46
N TRP A 51 7.99 -1.15 -13.30
CA TRP A 51 8.80 -0.12 -12.65
C TRP A 51 10.00 0.34 -13.49
N GLN A 52 10.56 -0.53 -14.33
CA GLN A 52 11.64 -0.12 -15.23
C GLN A 52 11.12 0.82 -16.32
N THR A 53 9.97 0.49 -16.92
CA THR A 53 9.30 1.36 -17.89
C THR A 53 8.84 2.67 -17.26
N PHE A 54 8.29 2.62 -16.04
CA PHE A 54 7.93 3.82 -15.27
C PHE A 54 9.14 4.74 -15.10
N LYS A 55 10.26 4.20 -14.61
CA LYS A 55 11.50 4.94 -14.42
C LYS A 55 12.00 5.56 -15.72
N ASN A 56 11.99 4.80 -16.81
CA ASN A 56 12.42 5.29 -18.13
C ASN A 56 11.52 6.43 -18.61
N ASN A 57 10.20 6.30 -18.52
CA ASN A 57 9.24 7.32 -18.90
C ASN A 57 9.34 8.58 -18.04
N LEU A 58 9.57 8.43 -16.74
CA LEU A 58 9.72 9.55 -15.82
C LEU A 58 11.02 10.31 -16.15
N ASN A 59 12.12 9.61 -16.37
CA ASN A 59 13.40 10.23 -16.72
C ASN A 59 13.41 10.88 -18.11
N SER A 60 12.64 10.38 -19.07
CA SER A 60 12.54 10.98 -20.40
C SER A 60 11.68 12.24 -20.42
N ASN A 61 10.63 12.27 -19.59
CA ASN A 61 9.61 13.33 -19.64
C ASN A 61 9.87 14.44 -18.61
N VAL A 62 10.42 14.10 -17.43
CA VAL A 62 10.71 15.07 -16.38
C VAL A 62 12.09 15.67 -16.61
N LYS A 63 12.12 16.86 -17.22
CA LYS A 63 13.34 17.67 -17.29
C LYS A 63 13.54 18.40 -15.97
N TYR A 64 14.49 17.94 -15.16
CA TYR A 64 14.88 18.57 -13.89
C TYR A 64 15.68 19.86 -14.07
N ALA A 65 15.23 20.77 -14.93
CA ALA A 65 15.73 22.13 -14.89
C ALA A 65 15.08 22.81 -13.67
N LEU A 66 15.89 23.49 -12.85
CA LEU A 66 15.36 24.32 -11.78
C LEU A 66 14.40 25.35 -12.40
N PRO A 67 13.11 25.35 -12.01
CA PRO A 67 12.17 26.31 -12.56
C PRO A 67 12.57 27.71 -12.11
N ASN A 68 12.51 28.67 -13.03
CA ASN A 68 12.63 30.07 -12.66
C ASN A 68 11.27 30.52 -12.12
N ILE A 69 11.18 30.71 -10.80
CA ILE A 69 9.95 31.05 -10.11
C ILE A 69 10.02 32.53 -9.75
N SER A 70 9.18 33.33 -10.40
CA SER A 70 9.05 34.77 -10.19
C SER A 70 7.77 35.13 -9.44
N ASN A 71 6.72 34.29 -9.53
CA ASN A 71 5.45 34.51 -8.83
C ASN A 71 4.84 33.22 -8.24
N PRO A 72 3.92 33.33 -7.26
CA PRO A 72 3.26 32.17 -6.65
C PRO A 72 2.46 31.30 -7.63
N SER A 73 1.87 31.89 -8.68
CA SER A 73 1.08 31.14 -9.67
C SER A 73 1.94 30.18 -10.50
N GLU A 74 3.21 30.50 -10.74
CA GLU A 74 4.16 29.62 -11.40
C GLU A 74 4.45 28.36 -10.56
N ILE A 75 4.43 28.47 -9.23
CA ILE A 75 4.59 27.31 -8.34
C ILE A 75 3.47 26.31 -8.58
N GLU A 76 2.22 26.78 -8.61
CA GLU A 76 1.05 25.93 -8.87
C GLU A 76 1.12 25.26 -10.24
N ILE A 77 1.58 26.00 -11.27
CA ILE A 77 1.78 25.46 -12.62
C ILE A 77 2.85 24.36 -12.62
N HIS A 78 3.98 24.58 -11.95
CA HIS A 78 5.05 23.58 -11.85
C HIS A 78 4.63 22.33 -11.08
N ILE A 79 3.90 22.50 -9.97
CA ILE A 79 3.33 21.37 -9.21
C ILE A 79 2.35 20.59 -10.08
N LYS A 80 1.46 21.28 -10.81
CA LYS A 80 0.50 20.65 -11.71
C LYS A 80 1.19 19.86 -12.83
N ASN A 81 2.22 20.44 -13.44
CA ASN A 81 3.00 19.78 -14.50
C ASN A 81 3.72 18.55 -13.97
N LEU A 82 4.44 18.66 -12.84
CA LEU A 82 5.10 17.53 -12.20
C LEU A 82 4.11 16.41 -11.85
N THR A 83 2.96 16.77 -11.29
CA THR A 83 1.90 15.81 -10.97
C THR A 83 1.40 15.11 -12.23
N THR A 84 1.19 15.87 -13.31
CA THR A 84 0.75 15.34 -14.60
C THR A 84 1.80 14.39 -15.21
N ASP A 85 3.07 14.74 -15.15
CA ASP A 85 4.16 13.89 -15.67
C ASP A 85 4.28 12.58 -14.90
N ILE A 86 4.19 12.62 -13.57
CA ILE A 86 4.19 11.43 -12.71
C ILE A 86 2.99 10.53 -13.05
N LEU A 87 1.79 11.12 -13.15
CA LEU A 87 0.58 10.37 -13.49
C LEU A 87 0.66 9.76 -14.89
N ASN A 88 1.16 10.51 -15.88
CA ASN A 88 1.36 10.01 -17.24
C ASN A 88 2.37 8.87 -17.29
N ALA A 89 3.52 9.01 -16.61
CA ALA A 89 4.51 7.94 -16.50
C ALA A 89 3.90 6.69 -15.85
N TYR A 90 3.10 6.87 -14.80
CA TYR A 90 2.38 5.79 -14.14
C TYR A 90 1.37 5.11 -15.05
N HIS A 91 0.50 5.86 -15.74
CA HIS A 91 -0.50 5.30 -16.66
C HIS A 91 0.13 4.58 -17.84
N ASN A 92 1.23 5.10 -18.41
CA ASN A 92 1.94 4.49 -19.54
C ASN A 92 2.75 3.25 -19.15
N SER A 93 3.01 3.05 -17.86
CA SER A 93 3.75 1.90 -17.34
C SER A 93 2.88 0.89 -16.61
N SER A 94 1.60 1.21 -16.41
CA SER A 94 0.65 0.40 -15.66
C SER A 94 -0.41 -0.17 -16.58
N ARG A 95 -0.85 -1.39 -16.27
CA ARG A 95 -1.99 -2.01 -16.94
C ARG A 95 -2.86 -2.73 -15.92
N PRO A 96 -4.16 -2.95 -16.21
CA PRO A 96 -5.01 -3.81 -15.39
C PRO A 96 -4.35 -5.18 -15.20
N LEU A 97 -4.39 -5.67 -13.97
CA LEU A 97 -3.99 -7.02 -13.65
C LEU A 97 -4.99 -7.98 -14.28
N LYS A 98 -4.52 -9.00 -15.01
CA LYS A 98 -5.42 -10.05 -15.50
C LYS A 98 -5.85 -10.94 -14.35
N SER A 99 -7.05 -11.50 -14.41
CA SER A 99 -7.59 -12.39 -13.35
C SER A 99 -6.69 -13.61 -13.04
N ASN A 100 -5.83 -14.02 -13.98
CA ASN A 100 -4.89 -15.13 -13.83
C ASN A 100 -3.46 -14.69 -13.44
N GLU A 101 -3.19 -13.39 -13.37
CA GLU A 101 -1.91 -12.82 -12.95
C GLU A 101 -1.88 -12.44 -11.47
N GLU A 102 -3.03 -12.46 -10.79
CA GLU A 102 -3.07 -12.43 -9.34
C GLU A 102 -2.37 -13.69 -8.82
N LEU A 103 -1.38 -13.52 -7.93
CA LEU A 103 -0.76 -14.66 -7.24
C LEU A 103 -1.88 -15.46 -6.60
N TYR A 104 -2.12 -16.67 -7.13
CA TYR A 104 -3.20 -17.51 -6.66
C TYR A 104 -3.05 -17.73 -5.15
N LEU A 105 -4.04 -17.27 -4.40
CA LEU A 105 -4.21 -17.58 -3.00
C LEU A 105 -5.47 -18.45 -2.88
N PRO A 106 -5.38 -19.63 -2.26
CA PRO A 106 -6.56 -20.43 -1.95
C PRO A 106 -7.63 -19.59 -1.23
N PRO A 107 -8.93 -19.82 -1.50
CA PRO A 107 -10.01 -19.03 -0.92
C PRO A 107 -9.92 -18.86 0.60
N HIS A 108 -9.63 -19.95 1.33
CA HIS A 108 -9.50 -19.93 2.79
C HIS A 108 -8.39 -18.98 3.30
N ILE A 109 -7.26 -18.87 2.57
CA ILE A 109 -6.16 -17.95 2.94
C ILE A 109 -6.55 -16.50 2.64
N ARG A 110 -7.33 -16.27 1.57
CA ARG A 110 -7.89 -14.96 1.25
C ARG A 110 -8.86 -14.48 2.34
N ASP A 111 -9.66 -15.39 2.90
CA ASP A 111 -10.55 -15.08 4.01
C ASP A 111 -9.76 -14.70 5.26
N LEU A 112 -8.73 -15.47 5.62
CA LEU A 112 -7.81 -15.13 6.72
C LEU A 112 -7.12 -13.77 6.53
N LYS A 113 -6.70 -13.45 5.29
CA LYS A 113 -6.12 -12.14 4.95
C LYS A 113 -7.14 -11.03 5.20
N THR A 114 -8.38 -11.24 4.80
CA THR A 114 -9.49 -10.28 4.93
C THR A 114 -9.81 -10.03 6.40
N GLU A 115 -9.97 -11.07 7.21
CA GLU A 115 -10.23 -10.97 8.64
C GLU A 115 -9.09 -10.27 9.40
N ARG A 116 -7.84 -10.62 9.08
CA ARG A 116 -6.66 -9.92 9.61
C ARG A 116 -6.67 -8.44 9.26
N ASN A 117 -7.02 -8.08 8.04
CA ASN A 117 -7.07 -6.68 7.60
C ASN A 117 -8.22 -5.91 8.26
N ARG A 118 -9.38 -6.55 8.47
CA ARG A 118 -10.50 -5.98 9.25
C ARG A 118 -10.04 -5.67 10.68
N SER A 119 -9.44 -6.64 11.36
CA SER A 119 -8.91 -6.47 12.72
C SER A 119 -7.84 -5.38 12.81
N LYS A 120 -6.94 -5.29 11.81
CA LYS A 120 -5.95 -4.22 11.72
C LYS A 120 -6.60 -2.83 11.64
N LYS A 121 -7.64 -2.67 10.82
CA LYS A 121 -8.36 -1.39 10.69
C LYS A 121 -9.00 -0.97 12.00
N VAL A 122 -9.61 -1.91 12.73
CA VAL A 122 -10.18 -1.64 14.07
C VAL A 122 -9.09 -1.15 15.01
N TRP A 123 -8.01 -1.91 15.16
CA TRP A 123 -6.89 -1.53 16.03
C TRP A 123 -6.27 -0.18 15.66
N GLN A 124 -6.12 0.12 14.37
CA GLN A 124 -5.57 1.41 13.94
C GLN A 124 -6.44 2.60 14.33
N ARG A 125 -7.77 2.40 14.41
CA ARG A 125 -8.75 3.42 14.80
C ARG A 125 -8.83 3.57 16.32
N SER A 126 -9.02 2.48 17.05
CA SER A 126 -9.28 2.51 18.49
C SER A 126 -8.03 2.56 19.34
N ARG A 127 -6.90 2.03 18.85
CA ARG A 127 -5.60 1.92 19.53
C ARG A 127 -5.62 1.16 20.87
N ASP A 128 -6.70 0.46 21.19
CA ASP A 128 -6.83 -0.27 22.45
C ASP A 128 -6.11 -1.65 22.45
N PRO A 129 -5.78 -2.20 23.64
CA PRO A 129 -5.07 -3.49 23.74
C PRO A 129 -5.87 -4.70 23.22
N VAL A 130 -7.20 -4.69 23.34
CA VAL A 130 -8.05 -5.83 22.94
C VAL A 130 -8.08 -5.95 21.42
N SER A 131 -8.29 -4.84 20.71
CA SER A 131 -8.22 -4.81 19.25
C SER A 131 -6.83 -5.17 18.72
N LYS A 132 -5.76 -4.75 19.41
CA LYS A 132 -4.38 -5.16 19.10
C LYS A 132 -4.20 -6.67 19.20
N ASN A 133 -4.74 -7.27 20.26
CA ASN A 133 -4.70 -8.72 20.45
C ASN A 133 -5.44 -9.47 19.32
N ASN A 134 -6.64 -9.00 18.95
CA ASN A 134 -7.42 -9.58 17.85
C ASN A 134 -6.66 -9.50 16.51
N TYR A 135 -6.01 -8.37 16.22
CA TYR A 135 -5.13 -8.24 15.06
C TYR A 135 -3.97 -9.23 15.10
N ASN A 136 -3.30 -9.37 16.24
CA ASN A 136 -2.18 -10.30 16.40
C ASN A 136 -2.61 -11.76 16.18
N ILE A 137 -3.77 -12.16 16.71
CA ILE A 137 -4.35 -13.50 16.49
C ILE A 137 -4.61 -13.72 14.99
N GLY A 138 -5.27 -12.76 14.32
CA GLY A 138 -5.51 -12.83 12.87
C GLY A 138 -4.22 -12.90 12.06
N GLN A 139 -3.19 -12.14 12.47
CA GLN A 139 -1.87 -12.13 11.84
C GLN A 139 -1.14 -13.47 12.03
N ALA A 140 -1.21 -14.08 13.22
CA ALA A 140 -0.62 -15.39 13.47
C ALA A 140 -1.27 -16.49 12.62
N ARG A 141 -2.61 -16.52 12.57
CA ARG A 141 -3.37 -17.47 11.73
C ARG A 141 -3.03 -17.33 10.25
N PHE A 142 -3.01 -16.09 9.74
CA PHE A 142 -2.63 -15.84 8.35
C PHE A 142 -1.19 -16.27 8.04
N ARG A 143 -0.24 -16.01 8.95
CA ARG A 143 1.15 -16.44 8.77
C ARG A 143 1.28 -17.96 8.73
N SER A 144 0.62 -18.67 9.64
CA SER A 144 0.64 -20.14 9.66
C SER A 144 0.12 -20.69 8.34
N ALA A 145 -1.07 -20.27 7.90
CA ALA A 145 -1.67 -20.76 6.67
C ALA A 145 -0.80 -20.49 5.42
N ILE A 146 -0.14 -19.33 5.35
CA ILE A 146 0.80 -19.02 4.26
C ILE A 146 2.05 -19.91 4.32
N THR A 147 2.61 -20.13 5.50
CA THR A 147 3.77 -21.02 5.68
C THR A 147 3.41 -22.43 5.22
N ASP A 148 2.29 -22.97 5.69
CA ASP A 148 1.83 -24.32 5.35
C ASP A 148 1.58 -24.44 3.84
N PHE A 149 0.87 -23.48 3.25
CA PHE A 149 0.63 -23.45 1.81
C PHE A 149 1.92 -23.43 1.00
N ASN A 150 2.87 -22.54 1.34
CA ASN A 150 4.15 -22.46 0.65
C ASN A 150 4.94 -23.75 0.78
N GLN A 151 4.92 -24.39 1.95
CA GLN A 151 5.61 -25.65 2.18
C GLN A 151 4.98 -26.78 1.36
N THR A 152 3.65 -26.91 1.35
CA THR A 152 2.94 -27.90 0.54
C THR A 152 3.17 -27.67 -0.96
N SER A 153 3.04 -26.43 -1.44
CA SER A 153 3.32 -26.10 -2.84
C SER A 153 4.75 -26.45 -3.22
N TYR A 154 5.72 -26.14 -2.35
CA TYR A 154 7.11 -26.50 -2.57
C TYR A 154 7.33 -28.01 -2.63
N SER A 155 6.78 -28.77 -1.68
CA SER A 155 6.88 -30.24 -1.70
C SER A 155 6.27 -30.84 -2.97
N ASN A 156 5.08 -30.39 -3.36
CA ASN A 156 4.42 -30.84 -4.59
C ASN A 156 5.27 -30.51 -5.84
N GLU A 157 5.88 -29.32 -5.91
CA GLU A 157 6.80 -28.96 -7.00
C GLU A 157 8.01 -29.90 -7.06
N ILE A 158 8.58 -30.29 -5.91
CA ILE A 158 9.72 -31.21 -5.83
C ILE A 158 9.31 -32.62 -6.28
N GLU A 159 8.14 -33.11 -5.85
CA GLU A 159 7.62 -34.43 -6.23
C GLU A 159 7.37 -34.55 -7.74
N GLN A 160 7.01 -33.45 -8.41
CA GLN A 160 6.78 -33.41 -9.85
C GLN A 160 8.07 -33.31 -10.69
N LEU A 161 9.23 -33.10 -10.06
CA LEU A 161 10.50 -33.04 -10.78
C LEU A 161 10.84 -34.41 -11.37
N ASN A 162 11.19 -34.40 -12.65
CA ASN A 162 11.61 -35.60 -13.35
C ASN A 162 12.80 -35.33 -14.27
N ILE A 163 13.47 -36.42 -14.64
CA ILE A 163 14.67 -36.40 -15.49
C ILE A 163 14.27 -36.32 -16.97
N TYR A 164 13.10 -36.85 -17.33
CA TYR A 164 12.66 -37.01 -18.71
C TYR A 164 12.27 -35.69 -19.40
N ASP A 165 11.64 -34.76 -18.69
CA ASP A 165 11.20 -33.45 -19.20
C ASP A 165 12.20 -32.30 -18.91
N GLY A 166 13.36 -32.64 -18.34
CA GLY A 166 14.41 -31.70 -17.95
C GLY A 166 14.03 -30.72 -16.83
N SER A 167 12.91 -30.91 -16.13
CA SER A 167 12.48 -30.06 -15.00
C SER A 167 13.48 -30.09 -13.86
N LEU A 168 14.03 -31.27 -13.53
CA LEU A 168 15.06 -31.43 -12.50
C LEU A 168 16.30 -30.59 -12.84
N TRP A 169 16.76 -30.63 -14.09
CA TRP A 169 17.94 -29.87 -14.53
C TRP A 169 17.70 -28.36 -14.49
N ARG A 170 16.54 -27.90 -14.98
CA ARG A 170 16.14 -26.48 -14.92
C ARG A 170 16.10 -25.99 -13.47
N ARG A 171 15.53 -26.77 -12.55
CA ARG A 171 15.48 -26.45 -11.12
C ARG A 171 16.87 -26.36 -10.51
N THR A 172 17.72 -27.35 -10.78
CA THR A 172 19.11 -27.41 -10.28
C THR A 172 19.94 -26.23 -10.77
N LYS A 173 19.81 -25.87 -12.05
CA LYS A 173 20.45 -24.69 -12.63
C LYS A 173 20.05 -23.42 -11.88
N ARG A 174 18.75 -23.18 -11.67
CA ARG A 174 18.23 -22.01 -10.93
C ARG A 174 18.78 -21.90 -9.50
N LEU A 175 19.02 -23.02 -8.81
CA LEU A 175 19.62 -23.04 -7.47
C LEU A 175 21.11 -22.70 -7.48
N LYS A 176 21.83 -23.06 -8.55
CA LYS A 176 23.26 -22.77 -8.71
C LYS A 176 23.54 -21.37 -9.27
N THR A 177 22.59 -20.75 -9.97
CA THR A 177 22.77 -19.40 -10.49
C THR A 177 22.84 -18.40 -9.33
N LYS A 178 23.97 -17.68 -9.21
CA LYS A 178 24.08 -16.56 -8.25
C LYS A 178 23.01 -15.53 -8.59
N ARG A 179 22.17 -15.17 -7.61
CA ARG A 179 21.29 -14.02 -7.72
C ARG A 179 22.17 -12.76 -7.63
N SER A 180 22.02 -11.85 -8.57
CA SER A 180 22.67 -10.53 -8.49
C SER A 180 22.18 -9.83 -7.22
N ASN A 181 23.10 -9.18 -6.50
CA ASN A 181 22.71 -8.29 -5.40
C ASN A 181 21.78 -7.20 -5.95
N ILE A 182 20.68 -6.96 -5.26
CA ILE A 182 19.82 -5.82 -5.53
C ILE A 182 20.63 -4.59 -5.09
N PRO A 183 20.91 -3.62 -5.98
CA PRO A 183 21.64 -2.40 -5.63
C PRO A 183 20.86 -1.50 -4.67
#